data_AF-A0A4Y2E7B0-F1
#
_entry.id   AF-A0A4Y2E7B0-F1
#
_cell.length_a   1.000
_cell.length_b   1.000
_cell.length_c   1.000
_cell.angle_alpha   90.00
_cell.angle_beta   90.00
_cell.angle_gamma   90.00
#
_symmetry.space_group_name_H-M   'P 1'
#
loop_
_entity.id
_entity.type
_entity.pdbx_description
1 polymer ?
#
loop_
_entity_poly.entity_id
_entity_poly.type
_entity_poly.pdbx_seq_one_letter_code
_entity_poly.pdbx_strand_id
1 'polypeptide(L)'
;MKCFDIEYDPSEWCLFIDSSKASLKAVLLHNGNSFASLFLGYSVHLEENYNDLSMILEKINYHEHRCMVCGDFKMLTMLLGQQTGYTKYPFFLCLWHSRVRDLHWTKTD
;
A
#
# COMPACT_ATOMS: atom_id res chain seq x y z
N MET A 1 -18.48 -1.66 -10.73
CA MET A 1 -18.88 -3.05 -10.43
C MET A 1 -20.08 -2.99 -9.51
N LYS A 2 -21.29 -3.39 -9.94
CA LYS A 2 -22.48 -3.40 -9.06
C LYS A 2 -22.49 -4.71 -8.29
N CYS A 3 -22.00 -4.69 -7.05
CA CYS A 3 -22.15 -5.78 -6.10
C CYS A 3 -23.04 -5.23 -4.97
N PHE A 4 -24.07 -5.98 -4.56
CA PHE A 4 -24.96 -5.67 -3.43
C PHE A 4 -25.97 -4.51 -3.56
N ASP A 5 -26.32 -4.06 -4.78
CA ASP A 5 -27.25 -2.93 -5.00
C ASP A 5 -26.84 -1.60 -4.33
N ILE A 6 -25.58 -1.50 -3.90
CA ILE A 6 -24.98 -0.30 -3.33
C ILE A 6 -24.20 0.40 -4.44
N GLU A 7 -24.36 1.72 -4.55
CA GLU A 7 -23.56 2.53 -5.44
C GLU A 7 -22.13 2.58 -4.90
N TYR A 8 -21.18 2.11 -5.71
CA TYR A 8 -19.78 2.10 -5.32
C TYR A 8 -19.21 3.51 -5.46
N ASP A 9 -18.99 4.20 -4.34
CA ASP A 9 -18.21 5.43 -4.27
C ASP A 9 -16.79 5.13 -3.78
N PRO A 10 -15.75 5.23 -4.63
CA PRO A 10 -14.38 4.99 -4.21
C PRO A 10 -13.90 5.87 -3.05
N SER A 11 -14.53 7.02 -2.80
CA SER A 11 -14.18 7.93 -1.70
C SER A 11 -14.52 7.36 -0.31
N GLU A 12 -15.51 6.45 -0.25
CA GLU A 12 -15.93 5.77 0.97
C GLU A 12 -15.09 4.52 1.28
N TRP A 13 -14.18 4.15 0.38
CA TRP A 13 -13.37 2.95 0.52
C TRP A 13 -11.88 3.26 0.58
N CYS A 14 -11.18 2.44 1.35
CA CYS A 14 -9.74 2.49 1.53
C CYS A 14 -9.12 1.13 1.17
N LEU A 15 -8.19 1.13 0.23
CA LEU A 15 -7.40 -0.03 -0.12
C LEU A 15 -6.36 -0.27 0.97
N PHE A 16 -6.50 -1.38 1.69
CA PHE A 16 -5.54 -1.84 2.69
C PHE A 16 -4.67 -2.96 2.12
N ILE A 17 -3.36 -2.74 2.08
CA ILE A 17 -2.39 -3.77 1.69
C ILE A 17 -1.48 -4.06 2.88
N ASP A 18 -1.41 -5.34 3.25
CA ASP A 18 -0.69 -5.78 4.45
C ASP A 18 0.40 -6.82 4.17
N SER A 19 1.54 -6.50 4.77
CA SER A 19 2.78 -7.25 4.94
C SER A 19 2.78 -8.40 5.93
N SER A 20 3.01 -9.66 5.52
CA SER A 20 3.51 -10.68 6.44
C SER A 20 4.73 -11.38 5.85
N LYS A 21 5.55 -12.01 6.71
CA LYS A 21 6.74 -12.77 6.28
C LYS A 21 6.45 -13.87 5.24
N ALA A 22 5.21 -14.34 5.17
CA ALA A 22 4.82 -15.47 4.34
C ALA A 22 3.81 -15.11 3.25
N SER A 23 3.26 -13.90 3.27
CA SER A 23 2.17 -13.54 2.36
C SER A 23 1.84 -12.07 2.35
N LEU A 24 1.29 -11.64 1.23
CA LEU A 24 0.79 -10.31 0.95
C LEU A 24 -0.73 -10.38 0.75
N LYS A 25 -1.46 -9.47 1.40
CA LYS A 25 -2.92 -9.45 1.37
C LYS A 25 -3.44 -8.06 1.01
N ALA A 26 -4.45 -8.02 0.13
CA ALA A 26 -5.13 -6.79 -0.26
C ALA A 26 -6.62 -6.87 0.11
N VAL A 27 -7.11 -5.85 0.80
CA VAL A 27 -8.47 -5.75 1.33
C VAL A 27 -9.00 -4.35 1.09
N LEU A 28 -10.27 -4.22 0.76
CA LEU A 28 -10.98 -2.95 0.73
C LEU A 28 -11.73 -2.75 2.04
N LEU A 29 -11.44 -1.66 2.73
CA LEU A 29 -12.05 -1.27 4.00
C LEU A 29 -13.04 -0.12 3.74
N HIS A 30 -14.24 -0.22 4.31
CA HIS A 30 -15.19 0.88 4.26
C HIS A 30 -14.88 1.91 5.35
N ASN A 31 -14.88 3.18 4.98
CA ASN A 31 -14.68 4.29 5.90
C ASN A 31 -15.81 4.33 6.94
N GLY A 32 -15.48 4.41 8.22
CA GLY A 32 -16.48 4.30 9.30
C GLY A 32 -16.98 2.87 9.59
N ASN A 33 -16.43 1.86 8.91
CA ASN A 33 -16.68 0.43 9.17
C ASN A 33 -18.17 0.03 9.14
N SER A 34 -18.99 0.78 8.38
CA SER A 34 -20.42 0.51 8.17
C SER A 34 -20.67 -0.78 7.39
N PHE A 35 -19.73 -1.16 6.53
CA PHE A 35 -19.75 -2.40 5.75
C PHE A 35 -18.59 -3.30 6.12
N ALA A 36 -18.77 -4.60 5.87
CA ALA A 36 -17.70 -5.58 6.03
C ALA A 36 -16.55 -5.32 5.06
N SER A 37 -15.34 -5.64 5.51
CA SER A 37 -14.15 -5.59 4.66
C SER A 37 -14.28 -6.53 3.46
N LEU A 38 -14.01 -6.03 2.26
CA LEU A 38 -14.04 -6.84 1.04
C LEU A 38 -12.63 -7.34 0.73
N PHE A 39 -12.48 -8.65 0.60
CA PHE A 39 -11.20 -9.25 0.25
C PHE A 39 -10.95 -9.12 -1.25
N LEU A 40 -9.83 -8.50 -1.64
CA LEU A 40 -9.47 -8.32 -3.05
C LEU A 40 -8.49 -9.40 -3.52
N GLY A 41 -7.56 -9.81 -2.67
CA GLY A 41 -6.58 -10.82 -3.03
C GLY A 41 -5.61 -11.19 -1.93
N TYR A 42 -4.92 -12.31 -2.16
CA TYR A 42 -3.89 -12.85 -1.29
C TYR A 42 -2.89 -13.64 -2.12
N SER A 43 -1.63 -13.53 -1.77
CA SER A 43 -0.57 -14.35 -2.36
C SER A 43 0.47 -14.71 -1.31
N VAL A 44 0.95 -15.95 -1.38
CA VAL A 44 2.11 -16.46 -0.63
C VAL A 44 3.42 -16.34 -1.42
N HIS A 45 3.31 -16.01 -2.71
CA HIS A 45 4.45 -15.96 -3.62
C HIS A 45 4.93 -14.53 -3.89
N LEU A 46 4.16 -13.53 -3.46
CA LEU A 46 4.51 -12.12 -3.62
C LEU A 46 5.16 -11.62 -2.35
N GLU A 47 6.20 -10.82 -2.52
CA GLU A 47 6.94 -10.22 -1.43
C GLU A 47 6.68 -8.71 -1.36
N GLU A 48 7.11 -8.09 -0.27
CA GLU A 48 7.14 -6.63 -0.12
C GLU A 48 8.26 -6.03 -1.00
N ASN A 49 8.06 -6.01 -2.32
CA ASN A 49 8.96 -5.37 -3.26
C ASN A 49 8.18 -4.47 -4.23
N TYR A 50 8.87 -3.53 -4.88
CA TYR A 50 8.23 -2.55 -5.75
C TYR A 50 7.50 -3.19 -6.94
N ASN A 51 8.10 -4.22 -7.55
CA ASN A 51 7.56 -4.87 -8.75
C ASN A 51 6.25 -5.62 -8.44
N ASP A 52 6.23 -6.37 -7.35
CA ASP A 52 5.07 -7.13 -6.91
C ASP A 52 3.92 -6.20 -6.49
N LEU A 53 4.22 -5.13 -5.77
CA LEU A 53 3.23 -4.11 -5.41
C LEU A 53 2.66 -3.40 -6.65
N SER A 54 3.50 -3.04 -7.61
CA SER A 54 3.05 -2.46 -8.88
C SER A 54 2.13 -3.42 -9.62
N MET A 55 2.50 -4.71 -9.69
CA MET A 55 1.68 -5.73 -10.34
C MET A 55 0.31 -5.88 -9.66
N ILE A 56 0.25 -5.81 -8.32
CA ILE A 56 -1.02 -5.89 -7.58
C ILE A 56 -1.89 -4.69 -7.87
N LEU A 57 -1.33 -3.48 -7.84
CA LEU A 57 -2.07 -2.24 -8.12
C LEU A 57 -2.63 -2.22 -9.55
N GLU A 58 -1.90 -2.77 -10.51
CA GLU A 58 -2.39 -2.98 -11.88
C GLU A 58 -3.53 -3.99 -11.91
N LYS A 59 -3.39 -5.14 -11.24
CA LYS A 59 -4.40 -6.21 -11.24
C LYS A 59 -5.72 -5.82 -10.61
N ILE A 60 -5.70 -4.94 -9.61
CA ILE A 60 -6.91 -4.39 -8.98
C ILE A 60 -7.47 -3.17 -9.74
N ASN A 61 -6.90 -2.80 -10.89
CA ASN A 61 -7.24 -1.59 -11.64
C ASN A 61 -7.29 -0.34 -10.76
N TYR A 62 -6.27 -0.13 -9.92
CA TYR A 62 -6.25 0.99 -8.97
C TYR A 62 -6.45 2.36 -9.65
N HIS A 63 -5.97 2.52 -10.88
CA HIS A 63 -6.12 3.76 -11.65
C HIS A 63 -7.58 4.17 -11.91
N GLU A 64 -8.50 3.21 -12.00
CA GLU A 64 -9.93 3.46 -12.20
C GLU A 64 -10.65 3.80 -10.89
N HIS A 65 -10.23 3.17 -9.79
CA HIS A 65 -10.89 3.29 -8.50
C HIS A 65 -10.34 4.48 -7.69
N ARG A 66 -9.03 4.72 -7.71
CA ARG A 66 -8.35 5.81 -6.98
C ARG A 66 -8.79 5.97 -5.52
N CYS A 67 -9.12 4.86 -4.86
CA CYS A 67 -9.43 4.81 -3.44
C CYS A 67 -8.23 5.28 -2.61
N MET A 68 -8.47 5.74 -1.39
CA MET A 68 -7.37 6.01 -0.46
C MET A 68 -6.57 4.72 -0.22
N VAL A 69 -5.24 4.79 -0.12
CA VAL A 69 -4.41 3.64 0.27
C VAL A 69 -4.06 3.75 1.75
N CYS A 70 -4.28 2.66 2.47
CA CYS A 70 -3.86 2.45 3.84
C CYS A 70 -3.00 1.19 3.92
N GLY A 71 -2.12 1.13 4.90
CA GLY A 71 -1.21 0.03 5.06
C GLY A 71 -0.26 0.31 6.19
N ASP A 72 0.63 -0.65 6.43
CA ASP A 72 1.76 -0.37 7.27
C ASP A 72 2.62 0.76 6.66
N PHE A 73 3.43 1.34 7.52
CA PHE A 73 4.19 2.50 7.12
C PHE A 73 5.28 2.20 6.08
N LYS A 74 5.83 1.00 6.13
CA LYS A 74 6.86 0.56 5.19
C LYS A 74 6.27 0.46 3.79
N MET A 75 5.10 -0.16 3.65
CA MET A 75 4.32 -0.29 2.44
C MET A 75 3.96 1.07 1.85
N LEU A 76 3.44 1.99 2.67
CA LEU A 76 3.14 3.35 2.22
C LEU A 76 4.39 4.08 1.70
N THR A 77 5.54 3.93 2.38
CA THR A 77 6.79 4.54 1.90
C THR A 77 7.27 3.92 0.58
N MET A 78 7.13 2.60 0.39
CA MET A 78 7.49 1.93 -0.87
C MET A 78 6.60 2.38 -2.04
N LEU A 79 5.29 2.52 -1.80
CA LEU A 79 4.35 3.04 -2.80
C LEU A 79 4.63 4.50 -3.19
N LEU A 80 5.17 5.29 -2.26
CA LEU A 80 5.63 6.67 -2.52
C LEU A 80 7.01 6.73 -3.20
N GLY A 81 7.62 5.57 -3.54
CA GLY A 81 8.92 5.50 -4.22
C GLY A 81 10.13 5.58 -3.29
N GLN A 82 9.95 5.37 -1.99
CA GLN A 82 11.06 5.33 -1.04
C GLN A 82 11.72 3.95 -1.03
N GLN A 83 13.05 3.93 -1.04
CA GLN A 83 13.84 2.70 -1.16
C GLN A 83 13.72 1.77 0.07
N THR A 84 13.62 0.47 -0.21
CA THR A 84 13.55 -0.61 0.77
C THR A 84 14.81 -0.65 1.65
N GLY A 85 14.66 -0.79 2.97
CA GLY A 85 15.78 -0.93 3.92
C GLY A 85 16.07 0.30 4.79
N TYR A 86 15.47 1.45 4.47
CA TYR A 86 15.58 2.67 5.29
C TYR A 86 14.21 3.12 5.84
N THR A 87 13.60 2.27 6.68
CA THR A 87 12.32 2.52 7.37
C THR A 87 12.35 3.66 8.39
N LYS A 88 13.51 4.30 8.62
CA LYS A 88 13.66 5.35 9.63
C LYS A 88 13.24 6.75 9.16
N TYR A 89 12.99 6.97 7.86
CA TYR A 89 12.79 8.33 7.31
C TYR A 89 11.67 8.42 6.28
N PRO A 90 10.41 8.32 6.67
CA PRO A 90 9.30 8.69 5.79
C PRO A 90 9.35 10.18 5.43
N PHE A 91 9.84 10.49 4.24
CA PHE A 91 10.11 11.86 3.82
C PHE A 91 8.87 12.79 3.90
N PHE A 92 7.66 12.21 3.81
CA PHE A 92 6.38 12.94 3.84
C PHE A 92 5.99 13.52 5.22
N LEU A 93 6.40 12.89 6.34
CA LEU A 93 5.90 13.31 7.67
C LEU A 93 6.84 14.25 8.41
N CYS A 94 8.16 14.02 8.39
CA CYS A 94 9.17 14.89 9.03
C CYS A 94 10.61 14.45 8.67
N LEU A 95 11.54 15.41 8.54
CA LEU A 95 12.98 15.17 8.55
C LEU A 95 13.43 14.74 9.95
N TRP A 96 13.48 13.43 10.22
CA TRP A 96 14.15 12.92 11.41
C TRP A 96 15.68 12.99 11.23
N HIS A 97 16.44 13.37 12.26
CA HIS A 97 17.90 13.49 12.18
C HIS A 97 18.56 12.10 12.05
N SER A 98 18.73 11.65 10.81
CA SER A 98 19.49 10.44 10.48
C SER A 98 20.98 10.63 10.62
N ARG A 99 21.64 9.67 11.28
CA ARG A 99 23.10 9.52 11.28
C ARG A 99 23.66 9.09 9.91
N VAL A 100 22.81 8.75 8.94
CA VAL A 100 23.18 8.29 7.60
C VAL A 100 22.39 9.09 6.56
N ARG A 101 22.61 10.41 6.51
CA ARG A 101 22.03 11.28 5.46
C ARG A 101 22.74 11.12 4.12
N ASP A 102 24.04 10.86 4.16
CA ASP A 102 24.90 10.98 2.98
C ASP A 102 24.77 9.78 2.01
N LEU A 103 24.22 8.65 2.48
CA LEU A 103 23.94 7.47 1.65
C LEU A 103 22.52 7.45 1.06
N HIS A 104 21.71 8.48 1.32
CA HIS A 104 20.30 8.51 0.95
C HIS A 104 20.05 8.49 -0.57
N TRP A 105 20.93 9.11 -1.35
CA TRP A 105 20.79 9.24 -2.82
C TRP A 105 21.84 8.46 -3.62
N THR A 106 22.78 7.81 -2.95
CA THR A 106 23.99 7.24 -3.57
C THR A 106 23.99 5.72 -3.61
N LYS A 107 23.11 5.06 -2.85
CA LYS A 107 22.97 3.59 -2.87
C LYS A 107 21.74 3.19 -3.65
N THR A 108 21.91 2.92 -4.94
CA THR A 108 21.04 2.00 -5.67
C THR A 108 21.43 0.56 -5.31
N ASP A 109 20.45 -0.33 -5.17
CA ASP A 109 20.71 -1.78 -5.12
C ASP A 109 21.32 -2.28 -6.43
#